data_AF-A0A2X3I5I6-F1
#
_entry.id   AF-A0A2X3I5I6-F1
#
_cell.length_a   1.000
_cell.length_b   1.000
_cell.length_c   1.000
_cell.angle_alpha   90.00
_cell.angle_beta   90.00
_cell.angle_gamma   90.00
#
_symmetry.space_group_name_H-M   'P 1'
#
loop_
_entity.id
_entity.type
_entity.pdbx_description
1 polymer ?
#
loop_
_entity_poly.entity_id
_entity_poly.type
_entity_poly.pdbx_seq_one_letter_code
_entity_poly.pdbx_strand_id
1 'polypeptide(L)'
;MDWKLALPLHPEYRTLPMVWYVPPLSPIQSVADAGGLPSNGNILPAVESLRIPVQYLANLLSAGDTGPVLRALKRMMAMRHYKRSQTVEGVTDTRAIEEVGLSVEQVEEMYRYLAIANYEDRFVIPTSHRELAEDAFPERNGCGFTFGDGCHGSDTKFNLFNSRRIDAIDVSGVRKHGEGE
;
A
#
# COMPACT_ATOMS: atom_id res chain seq x y z
N MET A 1 9.48 0.15 -5.25
CA MET A 1 10.00 1.32 -4.48
C MET A 1 10.43 2.46 -5.41
N ASP A 2 9.97 2.43 -6.65
CA ASP A 2 10.79 2.85 -7.79
C ASP A 2 10.39 4.24 -8.28
N TRP A 3 9.10 4.57 -8.18
CA TRP A 3 8.58 5.88 -8.58
C TRP A 3 8.65 6.95 -7.49
N LYS A 4 9.01 6.60 -6.25
CA LYS A 4 9.14 7.54 -5.11
C LYS A 4 7.93 8.48 -4.92
N LEU A 5 6.72 7.94 -5.10
CA LEU A 5 5.45 8.69 -4.97
C LEU A 5 4.85 8.62 -3.57
N ALA A 6 4.91 7.45 -2.94
CA ALA A 6 4.40 7.23 -1.60
C ALA A 6 5.43 7.65 -0.55
N LEU A 7 4.97 8.31 0.51
CA LEU A 7 5.77 8.82 1.62
C LEU A 7 5.17 8.35 2.96
N PRO A 8 6.00 8.08 3.98
CA PRO A 8 5.51 7.67 5.30
C PRO A 8 4.76 8.79 6.01
N LEU A 9 3.78 8.46 6.85
CA LEU A 9 3.11 9.43 7.71
C LEU A 9 3.92 9.69 8.97
N HIS A 10 4.22 10.96 9.25
CA HIS A 10 4.99 11.39 10.44
C HIS A 10 6.22 10.51 10.74
N PRO A 11 7.20 10.40 9.81
CA PRO A 11 8.41 9.61 10.03
C PRO A 11 9.23 10.05 11.27
N GLU A 12 9.08 11.29 11.72
CA GLU A 12 9.68 11.84 12.94
C GLU A 12 9.29 11.10 14.22
N TYR A 13 8.18 10.34 14.23
CA TYR A 13 7.79 9.50 15.36
C TYR A 13 8.64 8.24 15.53
N ARG A 14 9.50 7.93 14.55
CA ARG A 14 10.48 6.81 14.61
C ARG A 14 9.85 5.43 14.85
N THR A 15 8.59 5.26 14.47
CA THR A 15 7.87 3.97 14.55
C THR A 15 8.04 3.10 13.31
N LEU A 16 8.70 3.62 12.26
CA LEU A 16 8.81 2.99 10.94
C LEU A 16 7.43 2.58 10.40
N PRO A 17 6.56 3.55 10.09
CA PRO A 17 5.19 3.28 9.68
C PRO A 17 5.15 2.47 8.39
N MET A 18 4.26 1.48 8.36
CA MET A 18 4.05 0.58 7.21
C MET A 18 2.91 1.04 6.29
N VAL A 19 2.20 2.11 6.65
CA VAL A 19 1.16 2.75 5.82
C VAL A 19 1.70 4.06 5.25
N TRP A 20 1.68 4.18 3.93
CA TRP A 20 2.32 5.26 3.17
C TRP A 20 1.28 5.98 2.32
N TYR A 21 1.50 7.28 2.08
CA TYR A 21 0.55 8.16 1.40
C TYR A 21 1.18 8.83 0.18
N VAL A 22 0.40 8.95 -0.89
CA VAL A 22 0.77 9.77 -2.06
C VAL A 22 0.21 11.19 -1.83
N PRO A 23 1.04 12.25 -1.92
CA PRO A 23 0.57 13.61 -1.66
C PRO A 23 -0.44 14.07 -2.73
N PRO A 24 -1.50 14.81 -2.37
CA PRO A 24 -2.52 15.22 -3.33
C PRO A 24 -2.07 16.37 -4.22
N LEU A 25 -2.48 16.34 -5.49
CA LEU A 25 -2.41 17.51 -6.37
C LEU A 25 -3.54 18.48 -6.04
N SER A 26 -3.23 19.76 -5.85
CA SER A 26 -4.26 20.79 -5.64
C SER A 26 -4.57 21.57 -6.94
N PRO A 27 -5.76 22.18 -7.06
CA PRO A 27 -6.07 23.04 -8.20
C PRO A 27 -5.11 24.24 -8.33
N ILE A 28 -4.89 24.68 -9.56
CA ILE A 28 -4.04 25.83 -9.94
C ILE A 28 -4.90 27.06 -10.31
N GLN A 29 -6.21 27.01 -10.04
CA GLN A 29 -7.23 27.93 -10.60
C GLN A 29 -6.92 29.41 -10.37
N SER A 30 -6.43 29.78 -9.18
CA SER A 30 -6.08 31.16 -8.86
C SER A 30 -4.97 31.77 -9.75
N VAL A 31 -4.13 30.94 -10.37
CA VAL A 31 -3.04 31.37 -11.28
C VAL A 31 -3.53 31.42 -12.73
N ALA A 32 -4.40 30.48 -13.12
CA ALA A 32 -5.03 30.47 -14.44
C ALA A 32 -5.98 31.68 -14.63
N ASP A 33 -6.72 32.07 -13.58
CA ASP A 33 -7.65 33.20 -13.61
C ASP A 33 -6.93 34.56 -13.71
N ALA A 34 -5.65 34.63 -13.31
CA ALA A 34 -4.82 35.85 -13.38
C ALA A 34 -4.14 36.06 -14.74
N GLY A 35 -4.47 35.25 -15.76
CA GLY A 35 -3.94 35.39 -17.13
C GLY A 35 -2.46 35.03 -17.28
N GLY A 36 -1.79 34.65 -16.20
CA GLY A 36 -0.43 34.14 -16.21
C GLY A 36 -0.47 32.63 -16.03
N LEU A 37 -0.37 31.86 -17.11
CA LEU A 37 0.47 30.67 -17.00
C LEU A 37 1.89 31.22 -17.09
N PRO A 38 2.63 31.43 -15.99
CA PRO A 38 4.06 31.65 -16.08
C PRO A 38 4.67 30.37 -16.67
N SER A 39 4.77 30.37 -17.99
CA SER A 39 5.64 29.49 -18.74
C SER A 39 7.04 29.90 -18.34
N ASN A 40 7.59 29.27 -17.31
CA ASN A 40 9.01 29.42 -16.94
C ASN A 40 9.93 28.72 -17.96
N GLY A 41 9.49 28.55 -19.22
CA GLY A 41 10.10 27.65 -20.19
C GLY A 41 9.83 26.16 -19.91
N ASN A 42 9.31 25.81 -18.72
CA ASN A 42 8.95 24.44 -18.37
C ASN A 42 7.50 24.14 -18.78
N ILE A 43 7.33 22.93 -19.28
CA ILE A 43 6.08 22.40 -19.86
C ILE A 43 5.05 22.10 -18.77
N LEU A 44 5.51 21.82 -17.55
CA LEU A 44 4.67 21.57 -16.40
C LEU A 44 4.40 22.88 -15.64
N PRO A 45 3.16 23.12 -15.16
CA PRO A 45 2.90 24.19 -14.22
C PRO A 45 3.83 24.04 -13.00
N ALA A 46 4.36 25.16 -12.52
CA ALA A 46 5.22 25.18 -11.35
C ALA A 46 4.50 24.50 -10.18
N VAL A 47 5.07 23.44 -9.61
CA VAL A 47 4.50 22.74 -8.45
C VAL A 47 4.42 23.67 -7.24
N GLU A 48 5.24 24.71 -7.25
CA GLU A 48 5.29 25.81 -6.30
C GLU A 48 4.05 26.72 -6.39
N SER A 49 3.28 26.65 -7.47
CA SER A 49 2.04 27.41 -7.69
C SER A 49 0.76 26.70 -7.22
N LEU A 50 0.91 25.50 -6.66
CA LEU A 50 -0.20 24.73 -6.09
C LEU A 50 -0.80 25.46 -4.87
N ARG A 51 -2.14 25.44 -4.76
CA ARG A 51 -2.88 26.06 -3.64
C ARG A 51 -2.45 25.54 -2.27
N ILE A 52 -2.17 24.23 -2.15
CA ILE A 52 -1.74 23.65 -0.88
C ILE A 52 -0.25 23.96 -0.69
N PRO A 53 0.15 24.61 0.42
CA PRO A 53 1.55 24.88 0.69
C PRO A 53 2.34 23.58 0.77
N VAL A 54 3.40 23.44 -0.01
CA VAL A 54 4.25 22.24 -0.01
C VAL A 54 4.86 21.99 1.37
N GLN A 55 5.17 23.05 2.12
CA GLN A 55 5.67 22.92 3.50
C GLN A 55 4.69 22.20 4.43
N TYR A 56 3.38 22.38 4.24
CA TYR A 56 2.37 21.69 5.03
C TYR A 56 2.44 20.17 4.80
N LEU A 57 2.55 19.75 3.54
CA LEU A 57 2.70 18.34 3.18
C LEU A 57 4.04 17.76 3.65
N ALA A 58 5.10 18.56 3.62
CA ALA A 58 6.41 18.14 4.11
C ALA A 58 6.41 17.87 5.62
N ASN A 59 5.74 18.72 6.40
CA ASN A 59 5.58 18.51 7.84
C ASN A 59 4.79 17.24 8.16
N LEU A 60 3.91 16.79 7.26
CA LEU A 60 3.09 15.58 7.45
C LEU A 60 3.81 14.29 6.99
N LEU A 61 4.57 14.36 5.89
CA LEU A 61 5.01 13.17 5.14
C LEU A 61 6.54 12.96 5.10
N SER A 62 7.32 13.97 5.52
CA SER A 62 8.79 13.94 5.38
C SER A 62 9.50 14.74 6.47
N ALA A 63 8.88 14.87 7.66
CA ALA A 63 9.46 15.58 8.80
C ALA A 63 9.93 17.01 8.49
N GLY A 64 9.24 17.70 7.57
CA GLY A 64 9.53 19.07 7.16
C GLY A 64 10.40 19.22 5.90
N ASP A 65 10.95 18.13 5.35
CA ASP A 65 11.72 18.18 4.10
C ASP A 65 10.81 18.25 2.86
N THR A 66 10.85 19.34 2.11
CA THR A 66 10.02 19.54 0.92
C THR A 66 10.51 18.78 -0.31
N GLY A 67 11.76 18.34 -0.35
CA GLY A 67 12.37 17.68 -1.51
C GLY A 67 11.62 16.42 -1.98
N PRO A 68 11.37 15.44 -1.09
CA PRO A 68 10.61 14.23 -1.43
C PRO A 68 9.19 14.50 -1.91
N VAL A 69 8.51 15.48 -1.30
CA VAL A 69 7.14 15.87 -1.65
C VAL A 69 7.10 16.51 -3.03
N LEU A 70 7.98 17.48 -3.31
CA LEU A 70 8.08 18.12 -4.62
C LEU A 70 8.35 17.10 -5.72
N ARG A 71 9.25 16.13 -5.47
CA ARG A 71 9.53 15.06 -6.42
C ARG A 71 8.30 14.22 -6.73
N ALA A 72 7.53 13.82 -5.72
CA ALA A 72 6.30 13.05 -5.91
C ALA A 72 5.24 13.84 -6.72
N LEU A 73 5.04 15.12 -6.37
CA LEU A 73 4.10 16.00 -7.07
C LEU A 73 4.51 16.25 -8.54
N LYS A 74 5.80 16.56 -8.80
CA LYS A 74 6.34 16.75 -10.16
C LYS A 74 6.13 15.50 -11.02
N ARG A 75 6.38 14.31 -10.47
CA ARG A 75 6.18 13.04 -11.19
C ARG A 75 4.73 12.76 -11.56
N MET A 76 3.78 13.04 -10.67
CA MET A 76 2.35 12.91 -10.99
C MET A 76 1.90 13.91 -12.07
N MET A 77 2.43 15.14 -12.03
CA MET A 77 2.15 16.15 -13.06
C MET A 77 2.78 15.77 -14.40
N ALA A 78 4.00 15.24 -14.41
CA ALA A 78 4.67 14.72 -15.60
C ALA A 78 3.86 13.62 -16.29
N MET A 79 3.37 12.64 -15.51
CA MET A 79 2.49 11.59 -16.02
C MET A 79 1.22 12.18 -16.65
N ARG A 80 0.58 13.15 -15.98
CA ARG A 80 -0.63 13.79 -16.50
C ARG A 80 -0.37 14.54 -17.80
N HIS A 81 0.75 15.24 -17.91
CA HIS A 81 1.15 15.94 -19.13
C HIS A 81 1.39 14.97 -20.29
N TYR A 82 2.19 13.93 -20.05
CA TYR A 82 2.49 12.91 -21.06
C TYR A 82 1.22 12.23 -21.58
N LYS A 83 0.35 11.73 -20.68
CA LYS A 83 -0.89 11.07 -21.09
C LYS A 83 -1.85 12.02 -21.78
N ARG A 84 -1.86 13.32 -21.44
CA ARG A 84 -2.64 14.32 -22.17
C ARG A 84 -2.12 14.49 -23.60
N SER A 85 -0.81 14.64 -23.81
CA SER A 85 -0.26 14.79 -25.17
C SER A 85 -0.59 13.56 -26.02
N GLN A 86 -0.47 12.36 -25.45
CA GLN A 86 -0.83 11.12 -26.14
C GLN A 86 -2.33 11.02 -26.48
N THR A 87 -3.23 11.38 -25.55
CA THR A 87 -4.69 11.18 -25.72
C THR A 87 -5.40 12.31 -26.45
N VAL A 88 -4.92 13.55 -26.32
CA VAL A 88 -5.55 14.74 -26.88
C VAL A 88 -4.86 15.19 -28.17
N GLU A 89 -3.53 15.27 -28.15
CA GLU A 89 -2.75 15.79 -29.28
C GLU A 89 -2.31 14.66 -30.24
N GLY A 90 -2.36 13.41 -29.78
CA GLY A 90 -1.89 12.25 -30.55
C GLY A 90 -0.37 12.20 -30.71
N VAL A 91 0.37 12.93 -29.88
CA VAL A 91 1.83 13.06 -29.94
C VAL A 91 2.46 12.46 -28.68
N THR A 92 3.61 11.82 -28.83
CA THR A 92 4.42 11.30 -27.71
C THR A 92 5.44 12.35 -27.25
N ASP A 93 5.01 13.25 -26.36
CA ASP A 93 5.89 14.26 -25.77
C ASP A 93 6.55 13.77 -24.46
N THR A 94 7.83 13.40 -24.53
CA THR A 94 8.61 12.86 -23.40
C THR A 94 9.29 13.92 -22.53
N ARG A 95 9.29 15.19 -22.94
CA ARG A 95 10.07 16.25 -22.28
C ARG A 95 9.76 16.40 -20.78
N ALA A 96 8.49 16.29 -20.41
CA ALA A 96 8.05 16.37 -19.01
C ALA A 96 8.49 15.16 -18.17
N ILE A 97 8.63 13.99 -18.79
CA ILE A 97 9.06 12.75 -18.13
C ILE A 97 10.58 12.79 -17.89
N GLU A 98 11.33 13.28 -18.90
CA GLU A 98 12.78 13.44 -18.82
C GLU A 98 13.18 14.42 -17.71
N GLU A 99 12.44 15.51 -17.52
CA GLU A 99 12.66 16.49 -16.45
C GLU A 99 12.61 15.87 -15.04
N VAL A 100 11.77 14.85 -14.84
CA VAL A 100 11.58 14.18 -13.53
C VAL A 100 12.36 12.87 -13.40
N GLY A 101 13.16 12.53 -14.41
CA GLY A 101 13.99 11.33 -14.47
C GLY A 101 13.20 10.04 -14.42
N LEU A 102 12.07 9.97 -15.14
CA LEU A 102 11.31 8.74 -15.34
C LEU A 102 11.53 8.20 -16.76
N SER A 103 11.25 6.92 -17.00
CA SER A 103 11.17 6.35 -18.36
C SER A 103 9.73 6.30 -18.86
N VAL A 104 9.54 6.10 -20.16
CA VAL A 104 8.20 5.95 -20.74
C VAL A 104 7.49 4.73 -20.16
N GLU A 105 8.20 3.61 -19.99
CA GLU A 105 7.68 2.38 -19.42
C GLU A 105 7.22 2.59 -17.97
N GLN A 106 8.01 3.32 -17.17
CA GLN A 106 7.65 3.65 -15.79
C GLN A 106 6.37 4.49 -15.73
N VAL A 107 6.19 5.43 -16.67
CA VAL A 107 4.99 6.28 -16.70
C VAL A 107 3.76 5.50 -17.17
N GLU A 108 3.89 4.58 -18.12
CA GLU A 108 2.79 3.71 -18.52
C GLU A 108 2.39 2.74 -17.40
N GLU A 109 3.35 2.18 -16.65
CA GLU A 109 3.06 1.40 -15.45
C GLU A 109 2.38 2.26 -14.37
N MET A 110 2.92 3.45 -14.08
CA MET A 110 2.27 4.40 -13.16
C MET A 110 0.82 4.66 -13.57
N TYR A 111 0.55 4.87 -14.86
CA TYR A 111 -0.80 5.07 -15.37
C TYR A 111 -1.68 3.82 -15.18
N ARG A 112 -1.16 2.62 -15.45
CA ARG A 112 -1.88 1.36 -15.18
C ARG A 112 -2.26 1.23 -13.70
N TYR A 113 -1.33 1.45 -12.78
CA TYR A 113 -1.58 1.24 -11.35
C TYR A 113 -2.37 2.38 -10.69
N LEU A 114 -2.20 3.63 -11.12
CA LEU A 114 -2.84 4.79 -10.50
C LEU A 114 -4.17 5.19 -11.15
N ALA A 115 -4.29 5.06 -12.47
CA ALA A 115 -5.47 5.52 -13.21
C ALA A 115 -6.43 4.38 -13.57
N ILE A 116 -5.93 3.29 -14.17
CA ILE A 116 -6.76 2.12 -14.49
C ILE A 116 -7.11 1.36 -13.20
N ALA A 117 -6.09 1.05 -12.41
CA ALA A 117 -6.21 0.51 -11.06
C ALA A 117 -7.14 -0.72 -10.96
N ASN A 118 -6.89 -1.73 -11.81
CA ASN A 118 -7.60 -3.01 -11.77
C ASN A 118 -7.51 -3.67 -10.38
N TYR A 119 -8.47 -4.53 -10.05
CA TYR A 119 -8.56 -5.11 -8.71
C TYR A 119 -7.32 -5.95 -8.35
N GLU A 120 -6.89 -6.79 -9.30
CA GLU A 120 -5.70 -7.64 -9.20
C GLU A 120 -4.40 -6.84 -9.07
N ASP A 121 -4.36 -5.62 -9.62
CA ASP A 121 -3.19 -4.74 -9.55
C ASP A 121 -3.16 -3.92 -8.25
N ARG A 122 -4.32 -3.69 -7.61
CA ARG A 122 -4.43 -2.94 -6.34
C ARG A 122 -4.07 -3.78 -5.12
N PHE A 123 -4.45 -5.05 -5.11
CA PHE A 123 -4.34 -5.90 -3.93
C PHE A 123 -3.55 -7.17 -4.23
N VAL A 124 -2.24 -7.11 -3.96
CA VAL A 124 -1.35 -8.27 -4.02
C VAL A 124 -1.13 -8.78 -2.60
N ILE A 125 -2.17 -9.41 -2.03
CA ILE A 125 -2.16 -9.95 -0.66
C ILE A 125 -2.00 -11.47 -0.73
N PRO A 126 -0.82 -12.04 -0.41
CA PRO A 126 -0.63 -13.49 -0.36
C PRO A 126 -1.33 -14.09 0.86
N THR A 127 -1.54 -15.41 0.83
CA THR A 127 -2.04 -16.15 1.98
C THR A 127 -1.02 -16.16 3.12
N SER A 128 -1.48 -15.97 4.35
CA SER A 128 -0.60 -15.99 5.55
C SER A 128 -0.13 -17.40 5.96
N HIS A 129 -0.52 -18.45 5.21
CA HIS A 129 -0.13 -19.83 5.45
C HIS A 129 -0.35 -20.32 6.89
N ARG A 130 -1.60 -20.23 7.38
CA ARG A 130 -1.96 -20.64 8.76
C ARG A 130 -1.64 -22.12 9.04
N GLU A 131 -1.70 -22.95 8.01
CA GLU A 131 -1.42 -24.39 8.05
C GLU A 131 0.02 -24.75 8.43
N LEU A 132 0.98 -23.82 8.34
CA LEU A 132 2.37 -24.10 8.70
C LEU A 132 2.64 -23.96 10.20
N ALA A 133 1.84 -23.17 10.91
CA ALA A 133 2.01 -22.90 12.33
C ALA A 133 1.02 -23.67 13.21
N GLU A 134 -0.16 -24.01 12.67
CA GLU A 134 -1.26 -24.62 13.41
C GLU A 134 -1.70 -25.93 12.75
N ASP A 135 -2.24 -26.87 13.55
CA ASP A 135 -2.89 -28.05 13.01
C ASP A 135 -4.24 -27.64 12.40
N ALA A 136 -4.21 -27.30 11.12
CA ALA A 136 -5.35 -26.72 10.40
C ALA A 136 -6.53 -27.70 10.26
N PHE A 137 -6.29 -29.02 10.35
CA PHE A 137 -7.34 -30.01 10.15
C PHE A 137 -8.37 -30.06 11.30
N PRO A 138 -7.98 -30.21 12.59
CA PRO A 138 -8.91 -30.13 13.70
C PRO A 138 -9.48 -28.72 13.88
N GLU A 139 -8.69 -27.67 13.64
CA GLU A 139 -9.16 -26.28 13.72
C GLU A 139 -10.32 -26.04 12.75
N ARG A 140 -10.18 -26.42 11.46
CA ARG A 140 -11.24 -26.27 10.46
C ARG A 140 -12.56 -26.93 10.88
N ASN A 141 -12.51 -28.02 11.64
CA ASN A 141 -13.69 -28.78 12.03
C ASN A 141 -14.39 -28.21 13.28
N GLY A 142 -13.65 -27.50 14.15
CA GLY A 142 -14.15 -27.05 15.45
C GLY A 142 -14.09 -25.55 15.71
N CYS A 143 -13.43 -24.75 14.86
CA CYS A 143 -13.31 -23.31 15.06
C CYS A 143 -14.69 -22.61 14.93
N GLY A 144 -14.95 -21.66 15.82
CA GLY A 144 -16.20 -20.87 15.85
C GLY A 144 -17.28 -21.37 16.83
N PHE A 145 -17.11 -22.56 17.41
CA PHE A 145 -18.01 -23.07 18.46
C PHE A 145 -17.64 -22.50 19.84
N THR A 146 -18.06 -21.26 20.11
CA THR A 146 -17.74 -20.53 21.35
C THR A 146 -18.63 -20.93 22.53
N PHE A 147 -18.73 -22.22 22.84
CA PHE A 147 -19.48 -22.72 24.02
C PHE A 147 -18.75 -22.48 25.35
N GLY A 148 -17.50 -22.03 25.30
CA GLY A 148 -16.70 -21.75 26.48
C GLY A 148 -16.04 -23.00 27.07
N ASP A 149 -15.28 -23.74 26.27
CA ASP A 149 -14.59 -24.96 26.72
C ASP A 149 -13.49 -24.72 27.77
N GLY A 150 -13.07 -23.47 27.98
CA GLY A 150 -12.06 -23.10 28.98
C GLY A 150 -10.67 -23.63 28.69
N CYS A 151 -10.39 -24.06 27.46
CA CYS A 151 -9.12 -24.71 27.08
C CYS A 151 -8.36 -23.97 25.95
N HIS A 152 -8.89 -22.86 25.45
CA HIS A 152 -8.23 -22.01 24.45
C HIS A 152 -7.24 -21.02 25.08
N GLY A 153 -6.12 -20.73 24.40
CA GLY A 153 -5.13 -19.72 24.82
C GLY A 153 -3.98 -20.22 25.71
N SER A 154 -3.89 -21.53 25.96
CA SER A 154 -2.80 -22.16 26.71
C SER A 154 -2.24 -23.39 25.99
N ASP A 155 -0.93 -23.56 25.99
CA ASP A 155 -0.27 -24.75 25.42
C ASP A 155 -0.42 -26.00 26.32
N THR A 156 -0.61 -25.81 27.62
CA THR A 156 -0.77 -26.90 28.58
C THR A 156 -2.17 -27.52 28.51
N LYS A 157 -2.25 -28.85 28.42
CA LYS A 157 -3.54 -29.58 28.43
C LYS A 157 -4.27 -29.54 29.78
N PHE A 158 -3.56 -29.28 30.87
CA PHE A 158 -4.14 -29.24 32.21
C PHE A 158 -5.02 -27.99 32.38
N ASN A 159 -6.23 -28.19 32.90
CA ASN A 159 -7.14 -27.12 33.30
C ASN A 159 -7.91 -27.53 34.57
N LEU A 160 -8.39 -26.55 35.35
CA LEU A 160 -9.09 -26.79 36.62
C LEU A 160 -10.49 -27.38 36.47
N PHE A 161 -11.11 -27.20 35.30
CA PHE A 161 -12.50 -27.56 35.04
C PHE A 161 -12.66 -28.95 34.39
N ASN A 162 -11.56 -29.70 34.28
CA ASN A 162 -11.53 -31.03 33.64
C ASN A 162 -12.18 -31.03 32.24
N SER A 163 -12.05 -29.93 31.52
CA SER A 163 -12.58 -29.74 30.17
C SER A 163 -11.53 -30.10 29.11
N ARG A 164 -11.93 -30.11 27.84
CA ARG A 164 -11.08 -30.41 26.68
C ARG A 164 -11.39 -29.42 25.56
N ARG A 165 -10.39 -29.14 24.71
CA ARG A 165 -10.57 -28.27 23.54
C ARG A 165 -11.58 -28.87 22.55
N ILE A 166 -12.51 -28.05 22.06
CA ILE A 166 -13.50 -28.42 21.05
C ILE A 166 -12.85 -28.66 19.68
N ASP A 167 -11.80 -27.92 19.37
CA ASP A 167 -11.12 -27.87 18.08
C ASP A 167 -9.81 -28.68 18.05
N ALA A 168 -9.70 -29.72 18.89
CA ALA A 168 -8.51 -30.58 18.99
C ALA A 168 -8.87 -32.07 19.02
N ILE A 169 -7.92 -32.92 18.64
CA ILE A 169 -8.07 -34.39 18.73
C ILE A 169 -7.50 -34.87 20.06
N ASP A 170 -8.38 -35.31 20.96
CA ASP A 170 -8.00 -35.87 22.25
C ASP A 170 -7.84 -37.40 22.24
N VAL A 171 -8.49 -38.08 21.29
CA VAL A 171 -8.36 -39.53 21.12
C VAL A 171 -7.13 -39.85 20.30
N SER A 172 -6.06 -40.33 20.94
CA SER A 172 -4.87 -40.82 20.23
C SER A 172 -5.22 -42.06 19.40
N GLY A 173 -4.81 -42.11 18.14
CA GLY A 173 -5.07 -43.23 17.25
C GLY A 173 -4.66 -44.57 17.88
N VAL A 174 -5.59 -45.51 17.94
CA VAL A 174 -5.32 -46.89 18.39
C VAL A 174 -4.33 -47.52 17.43
N ARG A 175 -3.02 -47.53 17.79
CA ARG A 175 -2.10 -48.51 17.23
C ARG A 175 -2.59 -49.87 17.72
N LYS A 176 -3.29 -50.61 16.86
CA LYS A 176 -3.48 -52.05 17.04
C LYS A 176 -2.08 -52.66 17.10
N HIS A 177 -1.56 -52.91 18.30
CA HIS A 177 -0.56 -53.94 18.50
C HIS A 177 -1.21 -55.26 18.12
N GLY A 178 -1.11 -55.63 16.84
CA GLY A 178 -1.09 -57.01 16.45
C GLY A 178 0.32 -57.50 16.64
N GLU A 179 0.61 -58.11 17.79
CA GLU A 179 1.74 -59.00 18.05
C GLU A 179 1.57 -59.61 19.45
N GLY A 180 1.40 -60.93 19.53
CA GLY A 180 1.41 -61.67 20.79
C GLY A 180 0.52 -62.92 20.79
N GLU A 181 1.10 -64.03 20.28
CA GLU A 181 0.74 -65.46 20.43
C GLU A 181 -0.66 -65.98 20.06
#